data_AF-A0A6G2QCR2-F1
#
_entry.id   AF-A0A6G2QCR2-F1
#
_cell.length_a   1.000
_cell.length_b   1.000
_cell.length_c   1.000
_cell.angle_alpha   90.00
_cell.angle_beta   90.00
_cell.angle_gamma   90.00
#
_symmetry.space_group_name_H-M   'P 1'
#
loop_
_entity.id
_entity.type
_entity.pdbx_description
1 polymer ?
#
loop_
_entity_poly.entity_id
_entity_poly.type
_entity_poly.pdbx_seq_one_letter_code
_entity_poly.pdbx_strand_id
1 'polypeptide(L)' 'GYVFSVATDPDARRRGYARACMDELLAWFRARGAGHVLLTASPDAQPLYESLGFTRDPDPSMRLML' A
#
# COMPACT_ATOMS: atom_id res chain seq x y z
N GLY A 1 -8.06 -2.90 6.04
CA GLY A 1 -8.05 -3.19 4.59
C GLY A 1 -6.70 -3.72 4.21
N TYR A 2 -6.60 -4.46 3.10
CA TYR A 2 -5.32 -4.99 2.61
C TYR A 2 -5.16 -4.69 1.13
N VAL A 3 -3.93 -4.35 0.73
CA VAL A 3 -3.56 -4.16 -0.68
C VAL A 3 -2.48 -5.17 -1.03
N PHE A 4 -2.70 -5.91 -2.10
CA PHE A 4 -1.78 -6.90 -2.64
C PHE A 4 -1.55 -6.65 -4.13
N SER A 5 -0.44 -7.19 -4.64
CA SER A 5 -0.16 -7.28 -6.09
C SER A 5 -0.16 -5.95 -6.84
N VAL A 6 0.32 -4.87 -6.20
CA VAL A 6 0.60 -3.61 -6.92
C VAL A 6 1.90 -3.78 -7.70
N ALA A 7 1.79 -3.76 -9.02
CA ALA A 7 2.93 -3.82 -9.92
C ALA A 7 2.80 -2.74 -10.99
N THR A 8 3.94 -2.22 -11.42
CA THR A 8 4.03 -1.36 -12.60
C THR A 8 5.11 -1.93 -13.49
N ASP A 9 4.77 -2.12 -14.75
CA ASP A 9 5.71 -2.52 -15.80
C ASP A 9 6.99 -1.65 -15.71
N PRO A 10 8.20 -2.25 -15.72
CA PRO A 10 9.46 -1.52 -15.62
C PRO A 10 9.56 -0.28 -16.53
N ASP A 11 9.08 -0.39 -17.77
CA ASP A 11 9.16 0.68 -18.77
C ASP A 11 8.13 1.79 -18.52
N ALA A 12 7.15 1.52 -17.67
CA ALA A 12 6.12 2.47 -17.25
C ALA A 12 6.36 3.09 -15.87
N ARG A 13 7.46 2.74 -15.18
CA ARG A 13 7.76 3.25 -13.82
C ARG A 13 8.09 4.74 -13.83
N ARG A 14 7.99 5.37 -12.65
CA ARG A 14 8.27 6.80 -12.40
C ARG A 14 7.41 7.77 -13.22
N ARG A 15 6.26 7.31 -13.72
CA ARG A 15 5.25 8.12 -14.43
C ARG A 15 4.01 8.43 -13.59
N GLY A 16 3.99 8.04 -12.32
CA GLY A 16 2.89 8.33 -11.38
C GLY A 16 1.73 7.33 -11.39
N TYR A 17 1.74 6.30 -12.25
CA TYR A 17 0.62 5.35 -12.35
C TYR A 17 0.29 4.63 -11.04
N ALA A 18 1.29 4.09 -10.34
CA ALA A 18 1.08 3.43 -9.06
C ALA A 18 0.49 4.38 -8.01
N ARG A 19 0.92 5.66 -8.00
CA ARG A 19 0.35 6.69 -7.12
C ARG A 19 -1.12 6.93 -7.43
N ALA A 20 -1.45 7.17 -8.69
CA ALA A 20 -2.82 7.43 -9.12
C ALA A 20 -3.77 6.27 -8.71
N CYS A 21 -3.36 5.02 -8.93
CA CYS A 21 -4.13 3.87 -8.50
C CYS A 21 -4.30 3.79 -6.98
N MET A 22 -3.23 4.06 -6.22
CA MET A 22 -3.27 4.02 -4.76
C MET A 22 -4.11 5.15 -4.15
N ASP A 23 -4.06 6.36 -4.71
CA ASP A 23 -4.85 7.50 -4.23
C ASP A 23 -6.36 7.19 -4.33
N GLU A 24 -6.81 6.66 -5.47
CA GLU A 24 -8.20 6.24 -5.67
C GLU A 24 -8.59 5.08 -4.75
N LEU A 25 -7.72 4.08 -4.62
CA LEU A 25 -7.98 2.93 -3.75
C LEU A 25 -8.09 3.33 -2.27
N LEU A 26 -7.23 4.23 -1.81
CA LEU A 26 -7.27 4.76 -0.45
C LEU A 26 -8.51 5.61 -0.21
N ALA A 27 -8.92 6.44 -1.18
CA ALA A 27 -10.19 7.17 -1.12
C ALA A 27 -11.38 6.21 -0.98
N TRP A 28 -11.39 5.13 -1.76
CA TRP A 28 -12.42 4.09 -1.69
C TRP A 28 -12.45 3.38 -0.32
N PHE A 29 -11.28 3.05 0.25
CA PHE A 29 -11.21 2.46 1.60
C PHE A 29 -11.77 3.40 2.66
N ARG A 30 -11.44 4.69 2.59
CA ARG A 30 -11.98 5.71 3.51
C ARG A 30 -13.50 5.82 3.41
N ALA A 31 -14.05 5.85 2.19
CA ALA A 31 -15.49 5.92 1.97
C ALA A 31 -16.24 4.71 2.56
N ARG A 32 -15.58 3.57 2.73
CA ARG A 32 -16.13 2.36 3.35
C ARG A 32 -15.87 2.26 4.86
N GLY A 33 -15.30 3.29 5.47
CA GLY A 33 -15.00 3.32 6.90
C GLY A 33 -13.84 2.41 7.31
N ALA A 34 -12.91 2.08 6.42
CA ALA A 34 -11.74 1.30 6.79
C ALA A 34 -10.83 2.10 7.75
N GLY A 35 -10.61 1.60 8.96
CA GLY A 35 -9.76 2.27 9.96
C GLY A 35 -8.26 2.21 9.69
N HIS A 36 -7.80 1.25 8.88
CA HIS A 36 -6.40 1.13 8.45
C HIS A 36 -6.29 0.33 7.14
N VAL A 37 -5.16 0.46 6.45
CA VAL A 37 -4.80 -0.31 5.25
C VAL A 37 -3.38 -0.86 5.44
N LEU A 38 -3.20 -2.15 5.22
CA LEU A 38 -1.92 -2.84 5.31
C LEU A 38 -1.44 -3.27 3.93
N LEU A 39 -0.12 -3.23 3.74
CA LEU A 39 0.57 -3.74 2.56
C LEU A 39 1.99 -4.17 2.94
N THR A 40 2.61 -4.94 2.05
CA THR A 40 4.03 -5.24 2.10
C THR A 40 4.70 -4.61 0.90
N ALA A 41 5.68 -3.74 1.14
CA ALA A 41 6.40 -3.04 0.09
C ALA A 41 7.71 -3.77 -0.25
N SER A 42 8.03 -3.86 -1.55
CA SER A 42 9.41 -4.12 -1.96
C SER A 42 10.31 -2.89 -1.65
N PRO A 43 11.63 -3.06 -1.55
CA PRO A 43 12.55 -1.94 -1.31
C PRO A 43 12.36 -0.79 -2.31
N ASP A 44 12.21 -1.10 -3.59
CA ASP A 44 12.02 -0.11 -4.66
C ASP A 44 10.67 0.64 -4.56
N ALA A 45 9.64 0.01 -4.01
CA ALA A 45 8.31 0.58 -3.88
C ALA A 45 8.12 1.33 -2.55
N GLN A 46 8.99 1.11 -1.56
CA GLN A 46 8.86 1.71 -0.24
C GLN A 46 8.74 3.26 -0.27
N PRO A 47 9.54 4.02 -1.04
CA PRO A 47 9.41 5.48 -1.06
C PRO A 47 8.04 5.97 -1.55
N LEU A 48 7.38 5.22 -2.42
CA LEU A 48 6.02 5.54 -2.85
C LEU A 48 5.04 5.43 -1.69
N TYR A 49 5.10 4.34 -0.92
CA TYR A 49 4.16 4.12 0.18
C TYR A 49 4.42 5.08 1.35
N GLU A 50 5.69 5.38 1.67
CA GLU A 50 6.04 6.39 2.68
C GLU A 50 5.47 7.77 2.32
N SER A 51 5.60 8.17 1.06
CA SER A 51 5.02 9.43 0.56
C SER A 51 3.48 9.40 0.40
N LEU A 52 2.84 8.26 0.64
CA LEU A 52 1.38 8.12 0.78
C LEU A 52 0.95 8.07 2.26
N GLY A 53 1.90 8.20 3.19
CA GLY A 53 1.65 8.19 4.63
C GLY A 53 1.64 6.79 5.25
N PHE A 54 2.04 5.74 4.53
CA PHE A 54 2.29 4.44 5.15
C PHE A 54 3.54 4.54 6.02
N THR A 55 3.44 4.03 7.24
CA THR A 55 4.57 3.85 8.13
C THR A 55 4.96 2.38 8.16
N ARG A 56 6.26 2.09 8.37
CA ARG A 56 6.66 0.72 8.66
C ARG A 56 5.99 0.26 9.95
N ASP A 57 5.34 -0.88 9.88
CA ASP A 57 4.88 -1.57 11.08
C ASP A 57 6.12 -2.22 11.74
N PRO A 58 6.42 -1.93 13.03
CA PRO A 58 7.48 -2.62 13.74
C PRO A 58 7.14 -4.10 14.03
N ASP A 59 5.90 -4.55 13.82
CA ASP A 59 5.43 -5.88 14.22
C ASP A 59 5.74 -6.96 13.14
N PRO A 60 6.62 -7.95 13.41
CA PRO A 60 6.93 -9.06 12.51
C PRO A 60 5.86 -10.18 12.55
N SER A 61 4.58 -9.79 12.65
CA SER A 61 3.51 -10.56 13.31
C SER A 61 3.37 -12.05 12.93
N MET A 62 2.96 -12.86 13.93
CA MET A 62 2.21 -14.12 13.77
C MET A 62 0.99 -14.10 14.69
N ARG A 63 -0.12 -14.71 14.27
CA ARG A 63 -1.34 -14.79 15.11
C ARG A 63 -2.02 -16.15 15.02
N LEU A 64 -2.34 -16.72 16.18
CA LEU A 64 -3.16 -17.92 16.34
C LEU A 64 -4.45 -17.52 17.08
N MET A 65 -5.60 -17.89 16.53
CA MET A 65 -6.88 -17.88 17.22
C MET A 65 -7.32 -19.34 17.39
N LEU A 66 -7.60 -19.74 18.63
CA LEU A 66 -8.20 -21.02 18.97
C LEU A 66 -9.73 -20.91 18.92
#